data_AF-A0AAJ1W1L6-F1
#
_entry.id   AF-A0AAJ1W1L6-F1
#
_cell.length_a   1.000
_cell.length_b   1.000
_cell.length_c   1.000
_cell.angle_alpha   90.00
_cell.angle_beta   90.00
_cell.angle_gamma   90.00
#
_symmetry.space_group_name_H-M   'P 1'
#
loop_
_entity.id
_entity.type
_entity.pdbx_description
1 polymer ?
#
loop_
_entity_poly.entity_id
_entity_poly.type
_entity_poly.pdbx_seq_one_letter_code
_entity_poly.pdbx_strand_id
1 'polypeptide(L)'
;MRRFASLVLSTGTLLVAGAAPHASADAVAYLVNVTMRPGYGFANADDALSYGNSLCDRVSQGRSYASLIGDIKTDFNTADEFQASYLLSQAVNELCPALIWQLRNSAANYRIGG
;
A
#
# COMPACT_ATOMS: atom_id res chain seq x y z
N MET A 1 22.94 -62.57 21.68
CA MET A 1 21.65 -61.84 21.65
C MET A 1 21.85 -60.55 20.86
N ARG A 2 20.94 -60.26 19.92
CA ARG A 2 21.12 -59.41 18.73
C ARG A 2 21.30 -57.92 19.07
N ARG A 3 22.34 -57.30 18.50
CA ARG A 3 22.56 -55.85 18.47
C ARG A 3 21.55 -55.21 17.52
N PHE A 4 20.71 -54.30 18.00
CA PHE A 4 19.85 -53.47 17.15
C PHE A 4 20.61 -52.17 16.84
N ALA A 5 21.14 -52.07 15.63
CA ALA A 5 21.66 -50.82 15.09
C ALA A 5 20.51 -50.06 14.44
N SER A 6 20.06 -48.98 15.06
CA SER A 6 19.06 -48.07 14.49
C SER A 6 19.76 -47.14 13.49
N LEU A 7 19.49 -47.34 12.20
CA LEU A 7 19.91 -46.41 11.15
C LEU A 7 18.98 -45.20 11.21
N VAL A 8 19.49 -44.04 11.63
CA VAL A 8 18.76 -42.77 11.56
C VAL A 8 18.88 -42.25 10.13
N LEU A 9 17.79 -42.37 9.34
CA LEU A 9 17.69 -41.70 8.05
C LEU A 9 17.38 -40.22 8.28
N SER A 10 18.39 -39.37 8.15
CA SER A 10 18.23 -37.92 8.11
C SER A 10 17.67 -37.51 6.75
N THR A 11 16.35 -37.37 6.63
CA THR A 11 15.72 -36.68 5.48
C THR A 11 16.06 -35.20 5.57
N GLY A 12 17.05 -34.76 4.78
CA GLY A 12 17.40 -33.35 4.62
C GLY A 12 16.32 -32.62 3.83
N THR A 13 15.53 -31.78 4.51
CA THR A 13 14.56 -30.90 3.87
C THR A 13 15.31 -29.77 3.16
N LEU A 14 15.35 -29.80 1.83
CA LEU A 14 15.84 -28.68 1.01
C LEU A 14 14.84 -27.52 1.13
N LEU A 15 15.14 -26.54 1.98
CA LEU A 15 14.43 -25.26 2.01
C LEU A 15 14.88 -24.43 0.81
N VAL A 16 14.10 -24.46 -0.28
CA VAL A 16 14.22 -23.48 -1.35
C VAL A 16 13.73 -22.15 -0.78
N ALA A 17 14.65 -21.29 -0.36
CA ALA A 17 14.36 -19.91 -0.01
C ALA A 17 14.05 -19.13 -1.29
N GLY A 18 12.78 -19.15 -1.73
CA GLY A 18 12.32 -18.25 -2.78
C GLY A 18 12.32 -16.81 -2.25
N ALA A 19 12.91 -15.88 -3.01
CA ALA A 19 12.74 -14.46 -2.73
C ALA A 19 11.26 -14.10 -2.91
N ALA A 20 10.68 -13.38 -1.95
CA ALA A 20 9.32 -12.87 -2.12
C ALA A 20 9.28 -11.92 -3.33
N PRO A 21 8.23 -11.98 -4.16
CA PRO A 21 8.09 -11.06 -5.28
C PRO A 21 8.08 -9.61 -4.78
N HIS A 22 8.87 -8.75 -5.42
CA HIS A 22 8.86 -7.33 -5.14
C HIS A 22 7.63 -6.68 -5.78
N ALA A 23 6.80 -6.04 -4.98
CA ALA A 23 5.74 -5.19 -5.50
C ALA A 23 6.36 -4.02 -6.28
N SER A 24 5.87 -3.81 -7.50
CA SER A 24 6.32 -2.76 -8.41
C SER A 24 5.18 -1.80 -8.67
N ALA A 25 5.50 -0.58 -9.12
CA ALA A 25 4.47 0.39 -9.46
C ALA A 25 3.60 -0.10 -10.64
N ASP A 26 2.29 -0.03 -10.50
CA ASP A 26 1.25 -0.36 -11.47
C ASP A 26 0.29 0.82 -11.66
N ALA A 27 0.61 1.66 -12.64
CA ALA A 27 -0.21 2.81 -13.00
C ALA A 27 -1.60 2.40 -13.52
N VAL A 28 -1.73 1.23 -14.15
CA VAL A 28 -3.00 0.78 -14.72
C VAL A 28 -3.93 0.34 -13.59
N ALA A 29 -3.43 -0.43 -12.62
CA ALA A 29 -4.20 -0.81 -11.43
C ALA A 29 -4.67 0.41 -10.65
N TYR A 30 -3.78 1.40 -10.44
CA TYR A 30 -4.14 2.66 -9.81
C TYR A 30 -5.28 3.37 -10.55
N LEU A 31 -5.11 3.60 -11.86
CA LEU A 31 -6.10 4.30 -12.68
C LEU A 31 -7.45 3.59 -12.65
N VAL A 32 -7.48 2.27 -12.86
CA VAL A 32 -8.73 1.49 -12.78
C VAL A 32 -9.44 1.71 -11.45
N ASN A 33 -8.71 1.68 -10.33
CA ASN A 33 -9.30 1.80 -9.00
C ASN A 33 -9.82 3.22 -8.69
N VAL A 34 -9.18 4.27 -9.21
CA VAL A 34 -9.54 5.67 -8.88
C VAL A 34 -10.40 6.36 -9.94
N THR A 35 -10.38 5.94 -11.20
CA THR A 35 -11.21 6.55 -12.25
C THR A 35 -12.56 5.85 -12.41
N MET A 36 -12.66 4.57 -12.05
CA MET A 36 -13.94 3.84 -12.07
C MET A 36 -14.76 4.06 -10.81
N ARG A 37 -14.12 4.49 -9.71
CA ARG A 37 -14.81 4.85 -8.46
C ARG A 37 -15.32 6.30 -8.56
N PRO A 38 -16.63 6.55 -8.36
CA PRO A 38 -17.15 7.91 -8.34
C PRO A 38 -16.59 8.70 -7.14
N GLY A 39 -16.44 10.02 -7.32
CA GLY A 39 -16.15 10.97 -6.23
C GLY A 39 -14.86 11.78 -6.38
N TYR A 40 -13.88 11.33 -7.17
CA TYR A 40 -12.63 12.07 -7.35
C TYR A 40 -12.69 13.11 -8.47
N GLY A 41 -13.42 12.84 -9.56
CA GLY A 41 -13.67 13.86 -10.59
C GLY A 41 -12.42 14.37 -11.32
N PHE A 42 -11.35 13.57 -11.39
CA PHE A 42 -10.17 13.88 -12.20
C PHE A 42 -10.56 14.16 -13.65
N ALA A 43 -9.97 15.17 -14.29
CA ALA A 43 -10.33 15.55 -15.66
C ALA A 43 -9.82 14.54 -16.69
N ASN A 44 -8.71 13.86 -16.41
CA ASN A 44 -8.13 12.79 -17.23
C ASN A 44 -7.19 11.89 -16.40
N ALA A 45 -6.62 10.87 -17.04
CA ALA A 45 -5.72 9.91 -16.40
C ALA A 45 -4.40 10.55 -15.91
N ASP A 46 -3.86 11.52 -16.64
CA ASP A 46 -2.61 12.18 -16.26
C ASP A 46 -2.80 13.02 -14.97
N ASP A 47 -3.93 13.68 -14.81
CA ASP A 47 -4.27 14.41 -13.57
C ASP A 47 -4.41 13.46 -12.38
N ALA A 48 -5.03 12.29 -12.58
CA ALA A 48 -5.13 11.26 -11.55
C ALA A 48 -3.74 10.74 -11.16
N LEU A 49 -2.90 10.39 -12.14
CA LEU A 49 -1.53 9.93 -11.88
C LEU A 49 -0.69 11.01 -11.20
N SER A 50 -0.80 12.26 -11.63
CA SER A 50 -0.09 13.40 -11.03
C SER A 50 -0.49 13.56 -9.55
N TYR A 51 -1.79 13.51 -9.25
CA TYR A 51 -2.27 13.57 -7.87
C TYR A 51 -1.76 12.39 -7.03
N GLY A 52 -1.87 11.16 -7.53
CA GLY A 52 -1.38 9.96 -6.86
C GLY A 52 0.12 9.99 -6.58
N ASN A 53 0.95 10.40 -7.55
CA ASN A 53 2.39 10.58 -7.35
C ASN A 53 2.68 11.69 -6.33
N SER A 54 1.91 12.78 -6.32
CA SER A 54 2.08 13.83 -5.30
C SER A 54 1.79 13.32 -3.88
N LEU A 55 0.88 12.35 -3.71
CA LEU A 55 0.67 11.68 -2.42
C LEU A 55 1.89 10.82 -2.05
N CYS A 56 2.47 10.10 -3.00
CA CYS A 56 3.70 9.34 -2.79
C CYS A 56 4.86 10.25 -2.34
N ASP A 57 5.02 11.42 -2.95
CA ASP A 57 6.03 12.41 -2.55
C ASP A 57 5.79 12.88 -1.11
N ARG A 58 4.56 13.25 -0.76
CA ARG A 58 4.19 13.67 0.59
C ARG A 58 4.43 12.56 1.63
N VAL A 59 4.11 11.30 1.29
CA VAL A 59 4.39 10.15 2.15
C VAL A 59 5.89 9.98 2.33
N SER A 60 6.69 10.04 1.27
CA SER A 60 8.16 9.90 1.34
C SER A 60 8.82 10.96 2.25
N GLN A 61 8.24 12.17 2.28
CA GLN A 61 8.64 13.26 3.17
C GLN A 61 8.24 13.05 4.65
N GLY A 62 7.57 11.95 4.97
CA GLY A 62 7.17 11.60 6.34
C GLY A 62 5.91 12.31 6.83
N ARG A 63 5.07 12.84 5.93
CA ARG A 63 3.78 13.43 6.31
C ARG A 63 2.92 12.38 7.03
N SER A 64 2.26 12.79 8.11
CA SER A 64 1.42 11.88 8.90
C SER A 64 0.18 11.46 8.13
N TYR A 65 -0.31 10.24 8.38
CA TYR A 65 -1.53 9.72 7.77
C TYR A 65 -2.71 10.69 7.99
N ALA A 66 -2.90 11.19 9.21
CA ALA A 66 -3.97 12.14 9.53
C ALA A 66 -3.93 13.42 8.70
N SER A 67 -2.73 14.00 8.51
CA SER A 67 -2.58 15.21 7.68
C SER A 67 -2.89 14.91 6.21
N LEU A 68 -2.46 13.76 5.69
CA LEU A 68 -2.75 13.38 4.30
C LEU A 68 -4.25 13.16 4.06
N ILE A 69 -4.94 12.51 4.99
CA ILE A 69 -6.40 12.36 4.92
C ILE A 69 -7.11 13.71 4.96
N GLY A 70 -6.66 14.63 5.82
CA GLY A 70 -7.17 16.00 5.88
C GLY A 70 -7.00 16.73 4.55
N ASP A 71 -5.79 16.72 3.99
CA ASP A 71 -5.48 17.35 2.70
C ASP A 71 -6.38 16.76 1.59
N ILE A 72 -6.50 15.44 1.49
CA ILE A 72 -7.33 14.78 0.46
C ILE A 72 -8.80 15.20 0.62
N LYS A 73 -9.34 15.22 1.85
CA LYS A 73 -10.71 15.66 2.11
C LYS A 73 -10.93 17.11 1.66
N THR A 74 -9.95 17.99 1.91
CA THR A 74 -9.97 19.37 1.42
C THR A 74 -9.91 19.45 -0.10
N ASP A 75 -8.98 18.74 -0.73
CA ASP A 75 -8.75 18.76 -2.18
C ASP A 75 -10.00 18.32 -2.96
N PHE A 76 -10.71 17.28 -2.48
CA PHE A 76 -11.95 16.78 -3.10
C PHE A 76 -13.22 17.37 -2.51
N ASN A 77 -13.12 18.35 -1.60
CA ASN A 77 -14.25 18.96 -0.91
C ASN A 77 -15.26 17.92 -0.37
N THR A 78 -14.74 16.91 0.33
CA THR A 78 -15.52 15.76 0.83
C THR A 78 -15.37 15.60 2.34
N ALA A 79 -16.45 15.20 3.01
CA ALA A 79 -16.41 14.75 4.39
C ALA A 79 -16.14 13.25 4.52
N ASP A 80 -16.16 12.51 3.41
CA ASP A 80 -16.01 11.05 3.38
C ASP A 80 -14.56 10.63 3.62
N GLU A 81 -14.31 10.13 4.82
CA GLU A 81 -13.00 9.64 5.23
C GLU A 81 -12.62 8.31 4.56
N PHE A 82 -13.60 7.48 4.21
CA PHE A 82 -13.35 6.24 3.47
C PHE A 82 -12.90 6.54 2.05
N GLN A 83 -13.51 7.53 1.41
CA GLN A 83 -13.07 8.01 0.10
C GLN A 83 -11.61 8.48 0.14
N ALA A 84 -11.24 9.28 1.14
CA ALA A 84 -9.89 9.81 1.27
C ALA A 84 -8.85 8.72 1.58
N SER A 85 -9.16 7.84 2.53
CA SER A 85 -8.28 6.73 2.91
C SER A 85 -8.11 5.69 1.82
N TYR A 86 -9.17 5.43 1.03
CA TYR A 86 -9.08 4.57 -0.13
C TYR A 86 -8.12 5.16 -1.17
N LEU A 87 -8.25 6.45 -1.52
CA LEU A 87 -7.37 7.08 -2.51
C LEU A 87 -5.91 7.02 -2.09
N LEU A 88 -5.62 7.36 -0.83
CA LEU A 88 -4.27 7.29 -0.28
C LEU A 88 -3.70 5.87 -0.32
N SER A 89 -4.52 4.88 0.04
CA SER A 89 -4.12 3.47 0.00
C SER A 89 -3.87 2.98 -1.43
N GLN A 90 -4.70 3.40 -2.40
CA GLN A 90 -4.50 3.07 -3.82
C GLN A 90 -3.22 3.69 -4.35
N ALA A 91 -2.97 4.97 -4.07
CA ALA A 91 -1.75 5.64 -4.50
C ALA A 91 -0.51 4.92 -3.93
N VAL A 92 -0.50 4.59 -2.64
CA VAL A 92 0.68 3.97 -2.03
C VAL A 92 0.87 2.51 -2.41
N ASN A 93 -0.20 1.72 -2.51
CA ASN A 93 -0.09 0.32 -2.90
C ASN A 93 0.35 0.17 -4.36
N GLU A 94 -0.22 0.98 -5.25
CA GLU A 94 -0.06 0.79 -6.67
C GLU A 94 1.04 1.67 -7.26
N LEU A 95 1.33 2.88 -6.75
CA LEU A 95 2.34 3.77 -7.36
C LEU A 95 3.67 3.79 -6.61
N CYS A 96 3.65 3.62 -5.29
CA CYS A 96 4.87 3.67 -4.48
C CYS A 96 4.92 2.58 -3.40
N PRO A 97 4.90 1.29 -3.78
CA PRO A 97 4.81 0.17 -2.84
C PRO A 97 5.98 0.11 -1.84
N ALA A 98 7.14 0.68 -2.18
CA ALA A 98 8.27 0.84 -1.25
C ALA A 98 7.92 1.66 0.00
N LEU A 99 6.90 2.52 -0.06
CA LEU A 99 6.47 3.40 1.03
C LEU A 99 5.31 2.83 1.88
N ILE A 100 4.81 1.62 1.58
CA ILE A 100 3.69 1.01 2.31
C ILE A 100 3.96 0.96 3.82
N TRP A 101 5.17 0.56 4.21
CA TRP A 101 5.52 0.48 5.64
C TRP A 101 5.52 1.85 6.31
N GLN A 102 6.04 2.87 5.62
CA GLN A 102 6.07 4.25 6.11
C GLN A 102 4.65 4.81 6.31
N LEU A 103 3.74 4.58 5.36
CA LEU A 103 2.34 4.98 5.49
C LEU A 103 1.65 4.22 6.65
N ARG A 104 1.83 2.90 6.75
CA ARG A 104 1.20 2.09 7.81
C ARG A 104 1.69 2.51 9.19
N ASN A 105 2.98 2.77 9.34
CA ASN A 105 3.56 3.24 10.60
C ASN A 105 3.01 4.62 10.99
N SER A 106 2.84 5.53 10.03
CA SER A 106 2.26 6.86 10.31
C SER A 106 0.77 6.81 10.65
N ALA A 107 0.09 5.70 10.35
CA ALA A 107 -1.31 5.45 10.68
C ALA A 107 -1.53 4.69 12.01
N ALA A 108 -0.48 4.25 12.71
CA ALA A 108 -0.58 3.28 13.82
C ALA A 108 -1.55 3.68 14.95
N ASN A 109 -1.74 4.98 15.19
CA ASN A 109 -2.64 5.51 16.22
C ASN A 109 -3.82 6.29 15.64
N TYR A 110 -4.02 6.21 14.33
CA TYR A 110 -5.09 6.93 13.65
C TYR A 110 -6.46 6.33 14.01
N ARG A 111 -7.42 7.19 14.34
CA ARG A 111 -8.81 6.81 14.63
C ARG A 111 -9.72 7.54 13.66
N ILE A 112 -10.61 6.78 13.02
CA ILE A 112 -11.65 7.33 12.15
C ILE A 112 -12.54 8.29 12.97
N GLY A 113 -12.79 9.49 12.44
CA GLY A 113 -13.66 10.49 13.08
C GLY A 113 -13.08 11.20 14.31
N GLY A 114 -11.75 11.16 14.51
CA GLY A 114 -11.05 11.88 15.57
C GLY A 114 -10.76 13.35 15.25
#